data_AF-A0A2T1E370-F1
#
_entry.id   AF-A0A2T1E370-F1
#
_cell.length_a   1.000
_cell.length_b   1.000
_cell.length_c   1.000
_cell.angle_alpha   90.00
_cell.angle_beta   90.00
_cell.angle_gamma   90.00
#
_symmetry.space_group_name_H-M   'P 1'
#
loop_
_entity.id
_entity.type
_entity.pdbx_description
1 polymer ?
#
loop_
_entity_poly.entity_id
_entity_poly.type
_entity_poly.pdbx_seq_one_letter_code
_entity_poly.pdbx_strand_id
1 'polypeptide(L)'
;MTFDTNYFTVPIARIKDEERRSKLLKQAVVKNLSLNEIKAAIKALTPEVEPTPEKGLVGRLGEIGKRLQKSETWGDRKNRDRIAKLLDELDKLTAANE
;
A
#
# COMPACT_ATOMS: atom_id res chain seq x y z
N MET A 1 2.03 19.31 -30.38
CA MET A 1 2.42 18.26 -29.42
C MET A 1 1.38 18.24 -28.32
N THR A 2 0.45 17.29 -28.37
CA THR A 2 -0.57 17.10 -27.34
C THR A 2 0.09 16.47 -26.12
N PHE A 3 0.32 17.27 -25.07
CA PHE A 3 0.80 16.76 -23.80
C PHE A 3 -0.31 15.93 -23.19
N ASP A 4 -0.09 14.62 -23.11
CA ASP A 4 -1.03 13.69 -22.51
C ASP A 4 -1.06 13.92 -21.00
N THR A 5 -1.88 14.88 -20.57
CA THR A 5 -2.04 15.32 -19.17
C THR A 5 -2.42 14.18 -18.22
N ASN A 6 -2.82 13.03 -18.76
CA ASN A 6 -3.13 11.81 -18.01
C ASN A 6 -1.90 11.14 -17.37
N TYR A 7 -0.69 11.43 -17.82
CA TYR A 7 0.52 10.80 -17.27
C TYR A 7 0.92 11.34 -15.87
N PHE A 8 0.52 12.57 -15.54
CA PHE A 8 0.93 13.25 -14.31
C PHE A 8 -0.14 13.26 -13.21
N THR A 9 -1.41 13.09 -13.58
CA THR A 9 -2.56 13.31 -12.70
C THR A 9 -2.71 12.22 -11.63
N VAL A 10 -2.57 10.95 -11.99
CA VAL A 10 -2.78 9.82 -11.06
C VAL A 10 -1.78 9.80 -9.88
N PRO A 11 -0.45 10.01 -10.08
CA PRO A 11 0.50 10.04 -8.98
C PRO A 11 0.31 11.27 -8.08
N ILE A 12 0.10 12.45 -8.68
CA ILE A 12 0.02 13.74 -7.98
C ILE A 12 -1.31 13.85 -7.19
N ALA A 13 -2.39 13.22 -7.66
CA ALA A 13 -3.69 13.18 -6.97
C ALA A 13 -3.63 12.54 -5.56
N ARG A 14 -2.58 11.78 -5.24
CA ARG A 14 -2.38 11.16 -3.93
C ARG A 14 -1.93 12.13 -2.84
N ILE A 15 -1.52 13.35 -3.21
CA ILE A 15 -1.16 14.40 -2.26
C ILE A 15 -2.46 15.01 -1.70
N LYS A 16 -2.65 14.89 -0.39
CA LYS A 16 -3.82 15.43 0.33
C LYS A 16 -3.80 16.95 0.48
N ASP A 17 -2.61 17.53 0.55
CA ASP A 17 -2.38 18.97 0.65
C ASP A 17 -2.51 19.62 -0.74
N GLU A 18 -3.55 20.44 -0.90
CA GLU A 18 -3.88 21.10 -2.17
C GLU A 18 -2.76 22.03 -2.66
N GLU A 19 -2.10 22.73 -1.75
CA GLU A 19 -1.07 23.71 -2.09
C GLU A 19 0.18 23.00 -2.61
N ARG A 20 0.61 21.93 -1.92
CA ARG A 20 1.71 21.06 -2.35
C ARG A 20 1.40 20.38 -3.67
N ARG A 21 0.16 19.93 -3.84
CA ARG A 21 -0.33 19.29 -5.07
C ARG A 21 -0.27 20.23 -6.27
N SER A 22 -0.80 21.44 -6.12
CA SER A 22 -0.81 22.47 -7.17
C SER A 22 0.60 22.92 -7.55
N LYS A 23 1.49 23.07 -6.56
CA LYS A 23 2.90 23.41 -6.79
C LYS A 23 3.64 22.33 -7.58
N LEU A 24 3.46 21.05 -7.22
CA LEU A 24 4.09 19.94 -7.93
C LEU A 24 3.56 19.79 -9.36
N LEU A 25 2.25 19.98 -9.57
CA LEU A 25 1.65 19.93 -10.89
C LEU A 25 2.22 21.00 -11.83
N LYS A 26 2.34 22.24 -11.34
CA LYS A 26 3.00 23.33 -12.08
C LYS A 26 4.44 23.00 -12.41
N GLN A 27 5.20 22.45 -11.47
CA GLN A 27 6.59 22.05 -11.71
C GLN A 27 6.70 20.91 -12.73
N ALA A 28 5.81 19.92 -12.69
CA ALA A 28 5.79 18.81 -13.63
C ALA A 28 5.57 19.28 -15.07
N VAL A 29 4.63 20.24 -15.26
CA VAL A 29 4.35 20.82 -16.58
C VAL A 29 5.50 21.73 -17.06
N VAL A 30 6.00 22.62 -16.20
CA VAL A 30 7.04 23.60 -16.59
C VAL A 30 8.39 22.92 -16.85
N LYS A 31 8.75 21.91 -16.05
CA LYS A 31 10.04 21.23 -16.14
C LYS A 31 9.99 19.93 -16.95
N ASN A 32 8.83 19.56 -17.49
CA ASN A 32 8.61 18.26 -18.15
C ASN A 32 9.16 17.09 -17.32
N LEU A 33 8.83 17.07 -16.03
CA LEU A 33 9.35 16.03 -15.14
C LEU A 33 8.90 14.66 -15.61
N SER A 34 9.84 13.72 -15.65
CA SER A 34 9.55 12.32 -15.86
C SER A 34 8.73 11.75 -14.71
N LEU A 35 8.06 10.63 -14.98
CA LEU A 35 7.27 9.92 -13.98
C LEU A 35 8.10 9.47 -12.76
N ASN A 36 9.40 9.21 -12.94
CA ASN A 36 10.32 8.89 -11.85
C ASN A 36 10.66 10.11 -10.99
N GLU A 37 10.87 11.27 -11.60
CA GLU A 37 11.11 12.54 -10.88
C GLU A 37 9.86 12.98 -10.13
N ILE A 38 8.67 12.79 -10.70
CA ILE A 38 7.40 13.06 -10.02
C ILE A 38 7.24 12.15 -8.79
N LYS A 39 7.54 10.84 -8.93
CA LYS A 39 7.52 9.90 -7.79
C LYS A 39 8.51 10.31 -6.70
N ALA A 40 9.71 10.73 -7.06
CA ALA A 40 10.72 11.19 -6.11
C ALA A 40 10.28 12.47 -5.37
N ALA A 41 9.72 13.43 -6.10
CA ALA A 41 9.18 14.66 -5.52
C ALA A 41 7.99 14.39 -4.59
N ILE A 42 7.09 13.46 -4.95
CA ILE A 42 6.00 13.02 -4.07
C ILE A 42 6.58 12.42 -2.78
N LYS A 43 7.55 11.50 -2.88
CA LYS A 43 8.22 10.90 -1.71
C LYS A 43 8.87 11.94 -0.80
N ALA A 44 9.41 13.02 -1.34
CA ALA A 44 9.98 14.10 -0.55
C ALA A 44 8.92 15.01 0.12
N LEU A 45 7.70 15.08 -0.44
CA LEU A 45 6.60 15.93 0.05
C LEU A 45 5.68 15.22 1.05
N THR A 46 5.54 13.91 0.93
CA THR A 46 4.98 13.08 2.00
C THR A 46 6.07 12.76 2.99
N PRO A 47 5.95 13.12 4.28
CA PRO A 47 6.76 12.44 5.28
C PRO A 47 6.53 10.94 5.08
N GLU A 48 7.61 10.17 5.01
CA GLU A 48 7.53 8.72 5.05
C GLU A 48 6.69 8.42 6.28
N VAL A 49 5.43 8.02 6.02
CA VAL A 49 4.54 7.63 7.10
C VAL A 49 5.17 6.33 7.55
N GLU A 50 6.05 6.44 8.55
CA GLU A 50 6.46 5.34 9.41
C GLU A 50 5.22 4.44 9.52
N PRO A 51 5.30 3.19 9.01
CA PRO A 51 4.12 2.35 8.96
C PRO A 51 3.59 2.33 10.38
N THR A 52 2.40 2.89 10.57
CA THR A 52 1.76 2.87 11.88
C THR A 52 1.79 1.42 12.35
N PRO A 53 1.94 1.15 13.66
CA PRO A 53 2.04 -0.23 14.16
C PRO A 53 0.95 -1.13 13.55
N GLU A 54 -0.26 -0.58 13.38
CA GLU A 54 -1.39 -1.17 12.66
C GLU A 54 -1.11 -1.51 11.18
N LYS A 55 -0.56 -0.57 10.39
CA LYS A 55 -0.19 -0.82 8.98
C LYS A 55 0.90 -1.88 8.85
N GLY A 56 1.86 -1.90 9.78
CA GLY A 56 2.88 -2.95 9.85
C GLY A 56 2.27 -4.32 10.11
N LEU A 57 1.32 -4.40 11.05
CA LEU A 57 0.59 -5.63 11.37
C LEU A 57 -0.26 -6.11 10.18
N VAL A 58 -1.00 -5.22 9.52
CA VAL A 58 -1.80 -5.56 8.32
C VAL A 58 -0.91 -6.04 7.17
N GLY A 59 0.24 -5.38 6.96
CA GLY A 59 1.22 -5.79 5.95
C GLY A 59 1.75 -7.20 6.22
N ARG A 60 2.18 -7.46 7.46
CA ARG A 60 2.68 -8.77 7.89
C ARG A 60 1.61 -9.86 7.78
N LEU A 61 0.36 -9.56 8.13
CA LEU A 61 -0.78 -10.48 7.95
C LEU A 61 -0.96 -10.85 6.49
N GLY A 62 -0.95 -9.87 5.58
CA GLY A 62 -1.05 -10.11 4.13
C GLY A 62 0.09 -10.94 3.56
N GLU A 63 1.33 -10.73 4.02
CA GLU A 63 2.48 -11.53 3.61
C GLU A 63 2.43 -12.98 4.12
N ILE A 64 1.95 -13.18 5.35
CA ILE A 64 1.74 -14.52 5.90
C ILE A 64 0.66 -15.24 5.09
N GLY A 65 -0.46 -14.58 4.79
CA GLY A 65 -1.54 -15.15 3.97
C GLY A 65 -1.05 -15.58 2.58
N LYS A 66 -0.29 -14.74 1.88
CA LYS A 66 0.28 -15.08 0.56
C LYS A 66 1.22 -16.28 0.61
N ARG A 67 2.04 -16.40 1.66
CA ARG A 67 2.95 -17.54 1.85
C ARG A 67 2.17 -18.80 2.15
N LEU A 68 1.19 -18.74 3.06
CA LEU A 68 0.32 -19.86 3.39
C LEU A 68 -0.38 -20.41 2.15
N GLN A 69 -1.00 -19.55 1.32
CA GLN A 69 -1.70 -19.98 0.09
C GLN A 69 -0.82 -20.79 -0.87
N LYS A 70 0.48 -20.49 -0.93
CA LYS A 70 1.45 -21.16 -1.81
C LYS A 70 2.22 -22.30 -1.14
N SER A 71 2.02 -22.50 0.15
CA SER A 71 2.86 -23.36 0.95
C SER A 71 2.38 -24.81 0.91
N GLU A 72 3.31 -25.75 0.85
CA GLU A 72 3.04 -27.19 1.00
C GLU A 72 2.66 -27.57 2.44
N THR A 73 2.73 -26.63 3.39
CA THR A 73 2.34 -26.84 4.80
C THR A 73 0.88 -27.28 4.98
N TRP A 74 0.02 -27.12 3.97
CA TRP A 74 -1.33 -27.68 3.97
C TRP A 74 -1.37 -29.22 3.90
N GLY A 75 -0.31 -29.84 3.38
CA GLY A 75 -0.19 -31.30 3.26
C GLY A 75 0.09 -32.01 4.59
N ASP A 76 0.68 -31.31 5.57
CA ASP A 76 0.89 -31.86 6.90
C ASP A 76 -0.36 -31.65 7.77
N ARG A 77 -0.95 -32.75 8.24
CA ARG A 77 -2.20 -32.74 9.03
C ARG A 77 -2.08 -31.88 10.29
N LYS A 78 -0.97 -31.98 11.00
CA LYS A 78 -0.76 -31.26 12.27
C LYS A 78 -0.67 -29.75 12.04
N ASN A 79 0.06 -29.34 11.01
CA ASN A 79 0.18 -27.94 10.61
C ASN A 79 -1.16 -27.39 10.11
N ARG A 80 -1.89 -28.16 9.30
CA ARG A 80 -3.22 -27.77 8.82
C ARG A 80 -4.20 -27.55 9.97
N ASP A 81 -4.27 -28.46 10.93
CA ASP A 81 -5.16 -28.34 12.09
C ASP A 81 -4.80 -27.12 12.96
N ARG A 82 -3.51 -26.81 13.07
CA ARG A 82 -3.03 -25.60 13.77
C ARG A 82 -3.39 -24.31 13.02
N ILE A 83 -3.25 -24.30 11.70
CA ILE A 83 -3.63 -23.16 10.85
C ILE A 83 -5.13 -22.90 10.98
N ALA A 84 -5.97 -23.94 10.92
CA ALA A 84 -7.42 -23.82 11.08
C ALA A 84 -7.80 -23.15 12.42
N LYS A 85 -7.23 -23.60 13.54
CA LYS A 85 -7.47 -22.98 14.85
C LYS A 85 -7.09 -21.50 14.90
N LEU A 86 -5.96 -21.14 14.31
CA LEU A 86 -5.51 -19.74 14.26
C LEU A 86 -6.45 -18.87 13.42
N LEU A 87 -7.00 -19.42 12.33
CA LEU A 87 -8.00 -18.72 11.53
C LEU A 87 -9.30 -18.53 12.32
N ASP A 88 -9.78 -19.58 13.03
CA ASP A 88 -10.96 -19.47 13.89
C ASP A 88 -10.78 -18.40 14.99
N GLU A 89 -9.58 -18.29 15.56
CA GLU A 89 -9.25 -17.25 16.54
C GLU A 89 -9.28 -15.84 15.91
N LEU A 90 -8.75 -15.67 14.70
CA LEU A 90 -8.81 -14.41 13.98
C LEU A 90 -10.26 -14.01 13.64
N ASP A 91 -11.08 -14.96 13.18
CA ASP A 91 -12.48 -14.74 12.85
C ASP A 91 -13.31 -14.35 14.09
N LYS A 92 -13.02 -14.94 15.26
CA LYS A 92 -13.67 -14.52 16.52
C LYS A 92 -13.34 -13.09 16.90
N LEU A 93 -12.10 -12.66 16.67
CA LEU A 93 -11.66 -11.29 16.97
C LEU A 93 -12.30 -10.25 16.06
N THR A 94 -12.64 -10.61 14.82
CA THR A 94 -13.33 -9.71 13.87
C THR A 94 -14.85 -9.74 14.04
N ALA A 95 -15.44 -10.90 14.34
CA ALA A 95 -16.88 -11.04 14.58
C ALA A 95 -17.34 -10.42 15.92
N ALA A 96 -16.46 -10.32 16.92
CA ALA A 96 -16.80 -9.72 18.22
C ALA A 96 -16.94 -8.19 18.20
N ASN A 97 -16.61 -7.54 17.07
CA ASN A 97 -16.63 -6.08 16.91
C ASN A 97 -17.65 -5.60 15.85
N GLU A 98 -18.59 -6.46 15.43
CA GLU A 98 -19.75 -6.11 14.58
C GLU A 98 -21.02 -5.82 15.39
#